data_AF-A0A8T5H463-F1
#
_entry.id   AF-A0A8T5H463-F1
#
_cell.length_a   1.000
_cell.length_b   1.000
_cell.length_c   1.000
_cell.angle_alpha   90.00
_cell.angle_beta   90.00
_cell.angle_gamma   90.00
#
_symmetry.space_group_name_H-M   'P 1'
#
loop_
_entity.id
_entity.type
_entity.pdbx_description
1 polymer ?
#
loop_
_entity_poly.entity_id
_entity_poly.type
_entity_poly.pdbx_seq_one_letter_code
_entity_poly.pdbx_strand_id
1 'polypeptide(L)'
;MRSISEINPLLVEKKEYLDELFNITLNDVYVIELSKKDLEKMKQQDWVVGFAYPRKQIVFVLNQDEINRNYEEWLKVIVHEMVHIYYLRCFETSDPAWLFEGLACYIADQKKSAEEFTIKDLITFFKKPNYSKGYLAVKKLLG
;
A
#
# COMPACT_ATOMS: atom_id res chain seq x y z
N MET A 1 6.89 12.97 12.40
CA MET A 1 6.21 11.66 12.50
C MET A 1 4.89 11.92 13.20
N ARG A 2 3.79 11.42 12.65
CA ARG A 2 2.43 11.57 13.22
C ARG A 2 1.75 10.20 13.24
N SER A 3 0.97 9.90 14.27
CA SER A 3 0.05 8.75 14.26
C SER A 3 -1.02 8.96 13.20
N ILE A 4 -1.52 7.89 12.59
CA ILE A 4 -2.63 7.98 11.62
C ILE A 4 -3.88 8.66 12.21
N SER A 5 -4.10 8.55 13.53
CA SER A 5 -5.21 9.19 14.24
C SER A 5 -5.09 10.72 14.28
N GLU A 6 -3.86 11.25 14.22
CA GLU A 6 -3.59 12.70 14.15
C GLU A 6 -3.73 13.25 12.72
N ILE A 7 -3.81 12.38 11.71
CA ILE A 7 -3.80 12.76 10.30
C ILE A 7 -5.22 12.80 9.75
N ASN A 8 -5.94 11.68 9.85
CA ASN A 8 -7.28 11.56 9.29
C ASN A 8 -8.05 10.38 9.91
N PRO A 9 -9.31 10.56 10.36
CA PRO A 9 -10.12 9.49 10.93
C PRO A 9 -10.34 8.32 9.96
N LEU A 10 -10.38 8.56 8.64
CA LEU A 10 -10.50 7.50 7.64
C LEU A 10 -9.35 6.49 7.70
N LEU A 11 -8.15 6.92 8.11
CA LEU A 11 -7.02 6.00 8.26
C LEU A 11 -7.20 5.08 9.48
N VAL A 12 -7.85 5.57 10.53
CA VAL A 12 -8.18 4.77 11.72
C VAL A 12 -9.22 3.72 11.35
N GLU A 13 -10.31 4.12 10.69
CA GLU A 13 -11.33 3.19 10.18
C GLU A 13 -10.71 2.13 9.25
N LYS A 14 -9.77 2.53 8.39
CA LYS A 14 -9.04 1.60 7.52
C LYS A 14 -8.13 0.66 8.29
N LYS A 15 -7.48 1.11 9.37
CA LYS A 15 -6.69 0.24 10.25
C LYS A 15 -7.59 -0.82 10.90
N GLU A 16 -8.74 -0.43 11.44
CA GLU A 16 -9.69 -1.36 12.07
C GLU A 16 -10.18 -2.41 11.08
N TYR A 17 -10.55 -1.98 9.87
CA TYR A 17 -10.89 -2.89 8.78
C TYR A 17 -9.75 -3.86 8.44
N LEU A 18 -8.50 -3.39 8.41
CA LEU A 18 -7.33 -4.24 8.15
C LEU A 18 -7.03 -5.21 9.30
N ASP A 19 -7.22 -4.78 10.54
CA ASP A 19 -7.08 -5.66 11.71
C ASP A 19 -8.04 -6.85 11.60
N GLU A 20 -9.31 -6.59 11.25
CA GLU A 20 -10.32 -7.63 11.02
C GLU A 20 -9.98 -8.51 9.82
N LEU A 21 -9.63 -7.90 8.68
CA LEU A 21 -9.35 -8.62 7.42
C LEU A 21 -8.17 -9.59 7.55
N PHE A 22 -7.10 -9.16 8.22
CA PHE A 22 -5.89 -9.96 8.40
C PHE A 22 -5.90 -10.81 9.68
N ASN A 23 -6.94 -10.66 10.51
CA ASN A 23 -7.08 -11.33 11.81
C ASN A 23 -5.85 -11.14 12.71
N ILE A 24 -5.31 -9.92 12.73
CA ILE A 24 -4.23 -9.48 13.62
C ILE A 24 -4.55 -8.09 14.14
N THR A 25 -3.93 -7.69 15.25
CA THR A 25 -4.03 -6.29 15.72
C THR A 25 -2.65 -5.67 15.68
N LEU A 26 -2.50 -4.61 14.88
CA LEU A 26 -1.32 -3.76 14.95
C LEU A 26 -1.47 -2.69 16.04
N ASN A 27 -0.33 -2.22 16.55
CA ASN A 27 -0.30 -1.01 17.35
C ASN A 27 -0.57 0.20 16.43
N ASP A 28 -0.34 1.41 16.95
CA ASP A 28 -0.41 2.60 16.12
C ASP A 28 0.53 2.52 14.92
N VAL A 29 0.00 2.94 13.76
CA VAL A 29 0.77 3.16 12.53
C VAL A 29 1.18 4.62 12.49
N TYR A 30 2.46 4.86 12.20
CA TYR A 30 3.01 6.21 12.10
C TYR A 30 3.30 6.59 10.66
N VAL A 31 3.04 7.83 10.30
CA VAL A 31 3.37 8.40 8.99
C VAL A 31 4.51 9.41 9.14
N ILE A 32 5.50 9.29 8.27
CA ILE A 32 6.58 10.25 8.08
C ILE A 32 6.44 10.79 6.67
N GLU A 33 6.19 12.09 6.58
CA GLU A 33 6.17 12.78 5.30
C GLU A 33 7.61 13.15 4.90
N LEU A 34 7.92 12.95 3.62
CA LEU A 34 9.23 13.16 3.04
C LEU A 34 9.14 14.20 1.93
N SER A 35 10.18 15.00 1.78
CA SER A 35 10.37 15.74 0.53
C SER A 35 10.95 14.82 -0.56
N LYS A 36 10.86 15.22 -1.83
CA LYS A 36 11.54 14.55 -2.96
C LYS A 36 13.03 14.43 -2.72
N LYS A 37 13.63 15.49 -2.14
CA LYS A 37 15.05 15.50 -1.75
C LYS A 37 15.38 14.42 -0.71
N ASP A 38 14.45 14.10 0.20
CA ASP A 38 14.66 13.03 1.17
C ASP A 38 14.59 11.66 0.49
N LEU A 39 13.66 11.45 -0.45
CA LEU A 39 13.59 10.23 -1.27
C LEU A 39 14.87 10.01 -2.09
N GLU A 40 15.38 11.07 -2.71
CA GLU A 40 16.65 11.05 -3.46
C GLU A 40 17.84 10.64 -2.56
N LYS A 41 17.95 11.22 -1.35
CA LYS A 41 18.98 10.83 -0.38
C LYS A 41 18.86 9.37 0.06
N MET A 42 17.62 8.87 0.13
CA MET A 42 17.32 7.47 0.43
C MET A 42 17.52 6.54 -0.78
N LYS A 43 17.95 7.08 -1.93
CA LYS A 43 18.16 6.35 -3.20
C LYS A 43 16.92 5.60 -3.68
N GLN A 44 15.74 6.15 -3.39
CA GLN A 44 14.49 5.64 -3.93
C GLN A 44 14.38 6.02 -5.42
N GLN A 45 13.58 5.26 -6.16
CA GLN A 45 13.31 5.58 -7.57
C GLN A 45 12.36 6.78 -7.66
N ASP A 46 12.52 7.64 -8.66
CA ASP A 46 11.78 8.91 -8.78
C ASP A 46 10.25 8.77 -8.83
N TRP A 47 9.75 7.60 -9.22
CA TRP A 47 8.32 7.30 -9.28
C TRP A 47 7.73 6.86 -7.94
N VAL A 48 8.57 6.59 -6.92
CA VAL A 48 8.14 6.19 -5.59
C VAL A 48 7.49 7.38 -4.90
N VAL A 49 6.23 7.23 -4.50
CA VAL A 49 5.47 8.25 -3.78
C VAL A 49 5.18 7.88 -2.32
N GLY A 50 5.47 6.62 -1.95
CA GLY A 50 5.37 6.10 -0.61
C GLY A 50 6.02 4.72 -0.50
N PHE A 51 6.38 4.32 0.71
CA PHE A 51 6.84 2.97 1.03
C PHE A 51 6.64 2.66 2.52
N ALA A 52 6.42 1.40 2.85
CA ALA A 52 6.29 0.92 4.22
C ALA A 52 7.61 0.46 4.86
N TYR A 53 7.71 0.59 6.18
CA TYR A 53 8.71 -0.07 7.02
C TYR A 53 8.02 -0.94 8.10
N PRO A 54 7.61 -2.17 7.74
CA PRO A 54 6.70 -2.99 8.54
C PRO A 54 7.18 -3.31 9.95
N ARG A 55 8.50 -3.48 10.13
CA ARG A 55 9.08 -3.83 11.44
C ARG A 55 8.78 -2.78 12.51
N LYS A 56 8.66 -1.50 12.14
CA LYS A 56 8.31 -0.40 13.06
C LYS A 56 6.93 0.18 12.82
N GLN A 57 6.12 -0.40 11.93
CA GLN A 57 4.78 0.10 11.61
C GLN A 57 4.79 1.56 11.13
N ILE A 58 5.78 1.89 10.28
CA ILE A 58 5.96 3.24 9.75
C ILE A 58 5.62 3.23 8.26
N VAL A 59 4.82 4.21 7.83
CA VAL A 59 4.62 4.59 6.43
C VAL A 59 5.45 5.82 6.14
N PHE A 60 6.25 5.77 5.08
CA PHE A 60 6.88 6.94 4.49
C PHE A 60 6.07 7.34 3.27
N VAL A 61 5.75 8.62 3.15
CA VAL A 61 4.97 9.14 2.02
C VAL A 61 5.53 10.49 1.60
N LEU A 62 5.50 10.79 0.31
CA LEU A 62 5.89 12.11 -0.16
C LEU A 62 4.91 13.16 0.39
N ASN A 63 5.40 14.34 0.78
CA ASN A 63 4.60 15.45 1.29
C ASN A 63 3.44 15.75 0.32
N GLN A 64 2.27 16.11 0.86
CA GLN A 64 1.06 16.37 0.08
C GLN A 64 1.29 17.43 -1.03
N ASP A 65 2.09 18.44 -0.74
CA ASP A 65 2.38 19.53 -1.71
C ASP A 65 3.26 19.07 -2.88
N GLU A 66 4.00 17.97 -2.72
CA GLU A 66 4.98 17.50 -3.70
C GLU A 66 4.53 16.29 -4.52
N ILE A 67 3.47 15.60 -4.08
CA ILE A 67 2.96 14.37 -4.72
C ILE A 67 2.17 14.62 -6.02
N ASN A 68 1.84 15.87 -6.35
CA ASN A 68 1.02 16.24 -7.52
C ASN A 68 -0.28 15.42 -7.60
N ARG A 69 -0.90 15.17 -6.43
CA ARG A 69 -2.15 14.45 -6.25
C ARG A 69 -3.00 15.21 -5.25
N ASN A 70 -4.31 15.06 -5.33
CA ASN A 70 -5.20 15.62 -4.32
C ASN A 70 -5.04 14.88 -2.97
N TYR A 71 -5.58 15.48 -1.91
CA TYR A 71 -5.48 14.94 -0.56
C TYR A 71 -6.07 13.52 -0.42
N GLU A 72 -7.18 13.23 -1.09
CA GLU A 72 -7.79 11.89 -1.06
C GLU A 72 -6.86 10.83 -1.67
N GLU A 73 -6.27 11.12 -2.83
CA GLU A 73 -5.30 10.26 -3.48
C GLU A 73 -4.00 10.11 -2.66
N TRP A 74 -3.63 11.12 -1.87
CA TRP A 74 -2.54 11.04 -0.90
C TRP A 74 -2.88 10.09 0.26
N LEU A 75 -4.09 10.17 0.82
CA LEU A 75 -4.56 9.21 1.84
C LEU A 75 -4.58 7.78 1.30
N LYS A 76 -4.98 7.57 0.03
CA LYS A 76 -4.94 6.25 -0.61
C LYS A 76 -3.53 5.66 -0.68
N VAL A 77 -2.49 6.49 -0.87
CA VAL A 77 -1.10 6.01 -0.80
C VAL A 77 -0.78 5.52 0.61
N ILE A 78 -1.21 6.22 1.66
CA ILE A 78 -1.00 5.77 3.04
C ILE A 78 -1.71 4.42 3.29
N VAL A 79 -2.97 4.28 2.87
CA VAL A 79 -3.71 3.02 2.99
C VAL A 79 -3.02 1.88 2.23
N HIS A 80 -2.50 2.16 1.03
CA HIS A 80 -1.72 1.20 0.25
C HIS A 80 -0.51 0.69 1.04
N GLU A 81 0.29 1.60 1.60
CA GLU A 81 1.46 1.22 2.41
C GLU A 81 1.08 0.53 3.73
N MET A 82 -0.05 0.88 4.33
CA MET A 82 -0.58 0.15 5.49
C MET A 82 -0.84 -1.32 5.16
N VAL A 83 -1.46 -1.63 4.03
CA VAL A 83 -1.70 -3.01 3.59
C VAL A 83 -0.41 -3.81 3.52
N HIS A 84 0.68 -3.21 3.03
CA HIS A 84 1.99 -3.84 2.99
C HIS A 84 2.54 -4.20 4.37
N ILE A 85 2.28 -3.36 5.39
CA ILE A 85 2.65 -3.65 6.78
C ILE A 85 1.91 -4.90 7.28
N TYR A 86 0.59 -4.95 7.09
CA TYR A 86 -0.24 -6.09 7.50
C TYR A 86 0.18 -7.37 6.78
N TYR A 87 0.31 -7.31 5.46
CA TYR A 87 0.69 -8.46 4.64
C TYR A 87 2.03 -9.04 5.08
N LEU A 88 3.06 -8.19 5.22
CA LEU A 88 4.39 -8.64 5.64
C LEU A 88 4.42 -9.12 7.09
N ARG A 89 3.48 -8.68 7.95
CA ARG A 89 3.34 -9.22 9.30
C ARG A 89 2.68 -10.58 9.37
N CYS A 90 1.69 -10.85 8.51
CA CYS A 90 1.03 -12.15 8.49
C CYS A 90 1.83 -13.21 7.75
N PHE A 91 2.49 -12.84 6.64
CA PHE A 91 3.02 -13.82 5.69
C PHE A 91 4.55 -13.81 5.59
N GLU A 92 5.24 -12.82 6.17
CA GLU A 92 6.70 -12.68 6.16
C GLU A 92 7.33 -12.68 4.75
N THR A 93 6.52 -12.40 3.73
CA THR A 93 6.93 -12.37 2.33
C THR A 93 6.16 -11.29 1.57
N SER A 94 6.74 -10.79 0.48
CA SER A 94 6.04 -9.95 -0.52
C SER A 94 5.56 -10.78 -1.73
N ASP A 95 5.68 -12.10 -1.66
CA ASP A 95 5.24 -13.00 -2.71
C ASP A 95 3.80 -13.53 -2.46
N PRO A 96 3.05 -13.82 -3.53
CA PRO A 96 3.35 -13.43 -4.90
C PRO A 96 3.16 -11.92 -5.10
N ALA A 97 4.07 -11.28 -5.82
CA ALA A 97 4.11 -9.82 -5.99
C ALA A 97 2.82 -9.25 -6.59
N TRP A 98 2.14 -9.99 -7.47
CA TRP A 98 0.83 -9.57 -8.00
C TRP A 98 -0.25 -9.47 -6.91
N LEU A 99 -0.21 -10.33 -5.89
CA LEU A 99 -1.17 -10.32 -4.80
C LEU A 99 -0.82 -9.24 -3.80
N PHE A 100 0.47 -9.13 -3.44
CA PHE A 100 0.99 -8.12 -2.54
C PHE A 100 0.59 -6.70 -2.98
N GLU A 101 0.90 -6.35 -4.23
CA GLU A 101 0.56 -5.03 -4.78
C GLU A 101 -0.92 -4.91 -5.19
N GLY A 102 -1.51 -6.00 -5.69
CA GLY A 102 -2.91 -6.04 -6.10
C GLY A 102 -3.86 -5.79 -4.94
N LEU A 103 -3.58 -6.39 -3.78
CA LEU A 103 -4.37 -6.23 -2.56
C LEU A 103 -4.26 -4.80 -2.02
N ALA A 104 -3.05 -4.25 -2.00
CA ALA A 104 -2.82 -2.87 -1.61
C ALA A 104 -3.56 -1.88 -2.51
N CYS A 105 -3.52 -2.06 -3.84
CA CYS A 105 -4.31 -1.23 -4.76
C CYS A 105 -5.82 -1.40 -4.57
N TYR A 106 -6.31 -2.63 -4.34
CA TYR A 106 -7.74 -2.90 -4.19
C TYR A 106 -8.31 -2.25 -2.93
N ILE A 107 -7.69 -2.49 -1.77
CA ILE A 107 -8.15 -1.96 -0.48
C ILE A 107 -8.06 -0.42 -0.44
N ALA A 108 -7.03 0.15 -1.06
CA ALA A 108 -6.84 1.59 -1.15
C ALA A 108 -7.74 2.28 -2.20
N ASP A 109 -8.63 1.56 -2.88
CA ASP A 109 -9.44 2.07 -4.00
C ASP A 109 -8.61 2.80 -5.08
N GLN A 110 -7.40 2.29 -5.34
CA GLN A 110 -6.54 2.76 -6.43
C GLN A 110 -6.90 2.02 -7.71
N LYS A 111 -8.07 2.36 -8.26
CA LYS A 111 -8.64 1.70 -9.44
C LYS A 111 -7.62 1.62 -10.58
N LYS A 112 -7.45 0.40 -11.10
CA LYS A 112 -6.59 0.14 -12.26
C LYS A 112 -7.42 -0.37 -13.45
N SER A 113 -6.99 0.01 -14.65
CA SER A 113 -7.45 -0.60 -15.90
C SER A 113 -6.42 -1.62 -16.38
N ALA A 114 -6.88 -2.82 -16.70
CA ALA A 114 -6.08 -3.85 -17.35
C ALA A 114 -6.98 -4.83 -18.10
N GLU A 115 -6.35 -5.61 -18.96
CA GLU A 115 -6.92 -6.82 -19.54
C GLU A 115 -7.14 -7.91 -18.48
N GLU A 116 -7.78 -9.00 -18.90
CA GLU A 116 -8.09 -10.14 -18.06
C GLU A 116 -6.86 -10.73 -17.34
N PHE A 117 -7.03 -11.05 -16.06
CA PHE A 117 -6.08 -11.85 -15.29
C PHE A 117 -6.30 -13.34 -15.54
N THR A 118 -5.26 -14.04 -15.97
CA THR A 118 -5.29 -15.46 -16.36
C THR A 118 -4.42 -16.34 -15.46
N ILE A 119 -4.54 -17.67 -15.57
CA ILE A 119 -3.68 -18.61 -14.83
C ILE A 119 -2.19 -18.39 -15.10
N LYS A 120 -1.82 -18.03 -16.34
CA LYS A 120 -0.41 -17.74 -16.70
C LYS A 120 0.15 -16.55 -15.91
N ASP A 121 -0.70 -15.58 -15.58
CA ASP A 121 -0.31 -14.38 -14.86
C ASP A 121 0.08 -14.69 -13.40
N LEU A 122 -0.48 -15.74 -12.78
CA LEU A 122 -0.11 -16.20 -11.43
C LEU A 122 1.39 -16.49 -11.32
N ILE A 123 1.96 -17.13 -12.34
CA ILE A 123 3.37 -17.51 -12.40
C ILE A 123 4.22 -16.34 -12.93
N THR A 124 3.76 -15.68 -13.99
CA THR A 124 4.50 -14.61 -14.68
C THR A 124 4.81 -13.45 -13.74
N PHE A 125 3.85 -13.09 -12.87
CA PHE A 125 3.97 -11.96 -11.94
C PHE A 125 4.23 -12.38 -10.51
N PHE A 126 4.76 -13.60 -10.30
CA PHE A 126 5.06 -14.09 -8.96
C PHE A 126 6.13 -13.24 -8.27
N LYS A 127 7.22 -12.88 -8.97
CA LYS A 127 8.33 -12.07 -8.42
C LYS A 127 8.33 -10.61 -8.87
N LYS A 128 7.59 -10.28 -9.93
CA LYS A 128 7.53 -8.93 -10.49
C LYS A 128 6.07 -8.52 -10.58
N PRO A 129 5.64 -7.48 -9.86
CA PRO A 129 4.23 -7.14 -9.81
C PRO A 129 3.76 -6.59 -11.17
N ASN A 130 2.47 -6.82 -11.45
CA ASN A 130 1.71 -6.04 -12.40
C ASN A 130 0.50 -5.48 -11.66
N TYR A 131 0.60 -4.23 -11.20
CA TYR A 131 -0.38 -3.57 -10.35
C TYR A 131 -1.80 -3.67 -10.91
N SER A 132 -1.98 -3.45 -12.22
CA SER A 132 -3.30 -3.45 -12.83
C SER A 132 -3.92 -4.85 -12.90
N LYS A 133 -3.13 -5.84 -13.33
CA LYS A 133 -3.57 -7.23 -13.37
C LYS A 133 -3.80 -7.80 -11.96
N GLY A 134 -2.91 -7.51 -11.02
CA GLY A 134 -3.05 -7.88 -9.61
C GLY A 134 -4.31 -7.29 -8.96
N TYR A 135 -4.56 -5.99 -9.16
CA TYR A 135 -5.79 -5.32 -8.71
C TYR A 135 -7.05 -6.04 -9.24
N LEU A 136 -7.09 -6.36 -10.53
CA LEU A 136 -8.23 -7.07 -11.11
C LEU A 136 -8.39 -8.49 -10.56
N ALA A 137 -7.28 -9.21 -10.33
CA ALA A 137 -7.31 -10.53 -9.72
C ALA A 137 -7.93 -10.47 -8.32
N VAL A 138 -7.44 -9.57 -7.46
CA VAL A 138 -7.96 -9.40 -6.10
C VAL A 138 -9.41 -8.96 -6.10
N LYS A 139 -9.78 -8.02 -6.99
CA LYS A 139 -11.18 -7.60 -7.15
C LYS A 139 -12.11 -8.76 -7.47
N LYS A 140 -11.70 -9.72 -8.31
CA LYS A 140 -12.48 -10.93 -8.62
C LYS A 140 -12.54 -11.93 -7.46
N LEU A 141 -11.58 -11.90 -6.53
CA LEU A 141 -11.51 -12.81 -5.39
C LEU A 141 -12.33 -12.32 -4.20
N LEU A 142 -12.42 -11.00 -4.00
CA LEU A 142 -13.01 -10.38 -2.82
C LEU A 142 -14.33 -9.65 -3.07
N GLY A 143 -14.77 -9.53 -4.33
CA GLY A 143 -16.04 -8.90 -4.72
C GLY A 143 -16.80 -9.73 -5.75
#